data_AF-H8FR89-F1
#
_entry.id   AF-H8FR89-F1
#
_cell.length_a   1.000
_cell.length_b   1.000
_cell.length_c   1.000
_cell.angle_alpha   90.00
_cell.angle_beta   90.00
_cell.angle_gamma   90.00
#
_symmetry.space_group_name_H-M   'P 1'
#
loop_
_entity.id
_entity.type
_entity.pdbx_description
1 polymer ?
#
loop_
_entity_poly.entity_id
_entity_poly.type
_entity_poly.pdbx_seq_one_letter_code
_entity_poly.pdbx_strand_id
1 'polypeptide(L)' 'MTTTPLLASVKDTRALLGLSHQTVYDLINAGEVESVRIGGRRLIVRASIDALIERSKTKTAA' A
#
# COMPACT_ATOMS: atom_id res chain seq x y z
N MET A 1 -6.23 -10.02 -21.55
CA MET A 1 -5.06 -9.61 -20.74
C MET A 1 -5.52 -8.53 -19.77
N THR A 2 -5.68 -8.84 -18.49
CA THR A 2 -6.06 -7.86 -17.47
C THR A 2 -4.80 -7.10 -17.04
N THR A 3 -4.70 -5.81 -17.39
CA THR A 3 -3.59 -4.96 -16.97
C THR A 3 -3.80 -4.54 -15.52
N THR A 4 -2.89 -4.93 -14.63
CA THR A 4 -2.91 -4.49 -13.24
C THR A 4 -2.29 -3.09 -13.13
N PRO A 5 -2.94 -2.13 -12.47
CA PRO A 5 -2.37 -0.79 -12.29
C PRO A 5 -1.16 -0.82 -11.36
N LEU A 6 -0.11 -0.09 -11.73
CA LEU A 6 1.13 0.06 -10.93
C LEU A 6 0.93 0.93 -9.67
N LEU A 7 -0.13 1.72 -9.65
CA LEU A 7 -0.48 2.65 -8.60
C LEU A 7 -1.89 2.35 -8.10
N ALA A 8 -2.05 2.25 -6.78
CA ALA A 8 -3.34 2.03 -6.14
C ALA A 8 -3.79 3.30 -5.44
N SER A 9 -5.09 3.61 -5.45
CA SER A 9 -5.60 4.66 -4.57
C SER A 9 -5.53 4.20 -3.11
N VAL A 10 -5.66 5.14 -2.16
CA VAL A 10 -5.81 4.78 -0.73
C VAL A 10 -7.02 3.85 -0.54
N LYS A 11 -8.11 4.08 -1.26
CA LYS A 11 -9.32 3.24 -1.19
C LYS A 11 -9.03 1.82 -1.70
N ASP A 12 -8.34 1.69 -2.82
CA ASP A 12 -8.01 0.37 -3.38
C ASP A 12 -7.02 -0.36 -2.49
N THR A 13 -6.03 0.35 -1.94
CA THR A 13 -5.04 -0.24 -1.02
C THR A 13 -5.69 -0.80 0.23
N ARG A 14 -6.72 -0.11 0.78
CA ARG A 14 -7.53 -0.67 1.87
C ARG A 14 -8.23 -1.96 1.48
N ALA A 15 -8.83 -1.99 0.29
CA ALA A 15 -9.53 -3.18 -0.20
C ALA A 15 -8.54 -4.34 -0.45
N LEU A 16 -7.35 -4.05 -0.96
CA LEU A 16 -6.29 -5.02 -1.22
C LEU A 16 -5.70 -5.59 0.07
N LEU A 17 -5.44 -4.75 1.08
CA LEU A 17 -4.81 -5.17 2.34
C LEU A 17 -5.81 -5.58 3.43
N GLY A 18 -7.10 -5.30 3.25
CA GLY A 18 -8.13 -5.52 4.28
C GLY A 18 -8.00 -4.59 5.50
N LEU A 19 -7.41 -3.40 5.33
CA LEU A 19 -7.09 -2.48 6.43
C LEU A 19 -8.02 -1.26 6.51
N SER A 20 -8.07 -0.64 7.69
CA SER A 20 -8.80 0.60 7.91
C SER A 20 -8.16 1.80 7.17
N HIS A 21 -8.91 2.88 6.97
CA HIS A 21 -8.34 4.12 6.39
C HIS A 21 -7.18 4.64 7.24
N GLN A 22 -7.38 4.65 8.55
CA GLN A 22 -6.40 5.16 9.50
C GLN A 22 -5.11 4.36 9.41
N THR A 23 -5.20 3.03 9.44
CA THR A 23 -4.02 2.16 9.33
C THR A 23 -3.24 2.38 8.03
N VAL A 24 -3.93 2.56 6.90
CA VAL A 24 -3.24 2.86 5.63
C VAL A 24 -2.52 4.20 5.69
N TYR A 25 -3.14 5.23 6.28
CA TYR A 25 -2.46 6.51 6.48
C TYR A 25 -1.31 6.42 7.48
N ASP A 26 -1.43 5.62 8.53
CA ASP A 26 -0.35 5.37 9.49
C ASP A 26 0.84 4.72 8.79
N LEU A 27 0.61 3.74 7.92
CA LEU A 27 1.66 3.11 7.11
C LEU A 27 2.33 4.09 6.15
N ILE A 28 1.57 5.00 5.53
CA ILE A 28 2.12 6.07 4.68
C ILE A 28 2.96 7.03 5.51
N ASN A 29 2.46 7.46 6.67
CA ASN A 29 3.13 8.42 7.54
C ASN A 29 4.38 7.82 8.20
N ALA A 30 4.36 6.52 8.49
CA ALA A 30 5.50 5.76 8.99
C ALA A 30 6.55 5.46 7.89
N GLY A 31 6.24 5.74 6.61
CA GLY A 31 7.13 5.42 5.49
C GLY A 31 7.19 3.92 5.15
N GLU A 32 6.27 3.11 5.68
CA GLU A 32 6.19 1.67 5.43
C GLU A 32 5.69 1.34 4.02
N VAL A 33 4.89 2.24 3.44
CA VAL A 33 4.46 2.21 2.04
C VAL A 33 4.72 3.55 1.38
N GLU A 34 5.16 3.50 0.12
CA GLU A 34 5.49 4.70 -0.64
C GLU A 34 4.24 5.28 -1.28
N SER A 35 4.07 6.60 -1.16
CA SER A 35 2.98 7.33 -1.80
C SER A 35 3.49 8.45 -2.69
N VAL A 36 2.92 8.56 -3.88
CA VAL A 36 3.22 9.59 -4.87
C VAL A 36 1.99 10.46 -5.11
N ARG A 37 2.22 11.75 -5.39
CA ARG A 37 1.15 12.66 -5.82
C ARG A 37 1.22 12.83 -7.34
N ILE A 38 0.15 12.41 -8.03
CA ILE A 38 0.01 12.54 -9.48
C ILE A 38 -1.37 13.13 -9.77
N GLY A 39 -1.42 14.23 -10.53
CA GLY A 39 -2.70 14.88 -10.89
C GLY A 39 -3.53 15.33 -9.68
N GLY A 40 -2.89 15.76 -8.59
CA GLY A 40 -3.56 16.19 -7.36
C GLY A 40 -4.07 15.07 -6.45
N ARG A 41 -3.98 13.82 -6.88
CA ARG A 41 -4.39 12.64 -6.09
C ARG A 41 -3.16 11.96 -5.49
N ARG A 42 -3.30 11.47 -4.25
CA ARG A 42 -2.30 10.59 -3.62
C ARG A 42 -2.57 9.16 -4.07
N LEU A 43 -1.54 8.52 -4.59
CA LEU A 43 -1.52 7.13 -5.01
C LEU A 43 -0.41 6.40 -4.26
N ILE A 44 -0.59 5.11 -4.03
CA ILE A 44 0.35 4.24 -3.33
C ILE A 44 1.01 3.34 -4.37
N VAL A 45 2.33 3.23 -4.29
CA VAL A 45 3.13 2.44 -5.23
C VAL A 45 2.89 0.96 -4.93
N ARG A 46 2.40 0.19 -5.92
CA ARG A 46 2.07 -1.22 -5.73
C ARG A 46 3.27 -2.05 -5.24
N ALA A 47 4.45 -1.80 -5.79
CA ALA A 47 5.67 -2.48 -5.37
C ALA A 47 5.99 -2.29 -3.87
N SER A 48 5.66 -1.13 -3.30
CA SER A 48 5.86 -0.89 -1.86
C SER A 48 4.88 -1.66 -0.98
N ILE A 49 3.65 -1.87 -1.47
CA ILE A 49 2.64 -2.72 -0.82
C ILE A 49 3.13 -4.17 -0.81
N ASP A 50 3.62 -4.66 -1.95
CA ASP A 50 4.13 -6.03 -2.05
C ASP A 50 5.35 -6.21 -1.12
N ALA A 51 6.25 -5.22 -1.07
CA ALA A 51 7.39 -5.23 -0.14
C ALA A 51 6.95 -5.24 1.34
N LEU A 52 5.90 -4.51 1.71
CA LEU A 52 5.34 -4.54 3.07
C LEU A 52 4.85 -5.95 3.44
N ILE A 53 4.16 -6.63 2.52
CA ILE A 53 3.66 -7.99 2.72
C ILE A 53 4.83 -8.95 2.95
N GLU A 54 5.88 -8.88 2.14
CA GLU A 54 7.05 -9.75 2.31
C GLU A 54 7.78 -9.53 3.64
N ARG A 55 7.95 -8.27 4.07
CA ARG A 55 8.52 -7.96 5.40
C ARG A 55 7.64 -8.52 6.52
N SER A 56 6.32 -8.43 6.38
CA SER A 56 5.36 -8.86 7.40
C SER A 56 5.30 -10.38 7.55
N LYS A 57 5.45 -11.15 6.45
CA LYS A 57 5.53 -12.62 6.49
C LYS A 57 6.65 -13.13 7.40
N THR A 58 7.79 -12.44 7.40
CA THR A 58 8.98 -12.84 8.17
C THR A 58 8.79 -12.61 9.67
N LYS A 59 7.93 -11.66 10.07
CA LYS A 59 7.71 -11.29 11.48
C LYS A 59 6.85 -12.31 12.25
N THR A 60 6.17 -13.22 11.55
CA THR A 60 5.26 -14.22 12.16
C THR A 60 5.92 -15.58 12.42
N ALA A 61 7.22 -15.73 12.17
CA ALA A 61 7.96 -16.97 12.43
C ALA A 61 8.53 -17.09 13.87
N ALA A 62 7.87 -16.50 14.86
CA ALA A 62 8.26 -16.55 16.29
C ALA A 62 7.11 -17.01 17.17
#